data_AF-A0A6L8GIW3-F1
#
_entry.id   AF-A0A6L8GIW3-F1
#
_cell.length_a   1.000
_cell.length_b   1.000
_cell.length_c   1.000
_cell.angle_alpha   90.00
_cell.angle_beta   90.00
_cell.angle_gamma   90.00
#
_symmetry.space_group_name_H-M   'P 1'
#
loop_
_entity.id
_entity.type
_entity.pdbx_description
1 polymer ?
#
loop_
_entity_poly.entity_id
_entity_poly.type
_entity_poly.pdbx_seq_one_letter_code
_entity_poly.pdbx_strand_id
1 'polypeptide(L)'
;MTDDGLPPPEDHDVFYSRFEQRTAVAVRPPRVPRGLKVLWSKYRGPGGVAFDEAEVTIMDGHGQTTVAFDRPGEYVLRANAVEGPRPFGFCCWTNGYVRVTVTP
;
A
#
# COMPACT_ATOMS: atom_id res chain seq x y z
N MET A 1 -3.98 73.19 15.44
CA MET A 1 -3.31 72.71 14.23
C MET A 1 -1.88 72.41 14.62
N THR A 2 -1.68 71.25 15.23
CA THR A 2 -0.36 70.65 15.38
C THR A 2 -0.61 69.20 15.01
N ASP A 3 -0.52 68.98 13.71
CA ASP A 3 -0.41 67.67 13.11
C ASP A 3 1.04 67.25 13.41
N ASP A 4 1.24 66.44 14.46
CA ASP A 4 2.57 66.14 14.99
C ASP A 4 3.42 65.24 14.08
N GLY A 5 3.01 65.00 12.82
CA GLY A 5 3.83 64.37 11.77
C GLY A 5 4.37 62.98 12.10
N LEU A 6 3.88 62.34 13.16
CA LEU A 6 4.30 61.01 13.57
C LEU A 6 3.63 59.99 12.63
N PRO A 7 4.42 59.16 11.91
CA PRO A 7 3.84 58.05 11.17
C PRO A 7 3.11 57.13 12.15
N PRO A 8 1.95 56.57 11.77
CA PRO A 8 1.29 55.56 12.60
C PRO A 8 2.30 54.44 12.91
N PRO A 9 2.27 53.83 14.11
CA PRO A 9 3.19 52.77 14.48
C PRO A 9 3.14 51.69 13.40
N GLU A 10 4.29 51.44 12.77
CA GLU A 10 4.40 50.51 11.67
C GLU A 10 3.96 49.12 12.13
N ASP A 11 3.11 48.48 11.33
CA ASP A 11 2.54 47.15 11.54
C ASP A 11 3.60 46.06 11.32
N HIS A 12 4.67 46.09 12.14
CA HIS A 12 5.78 45.14 12.10
C HIS A 12 5.32 43.72 12.48
N ASP A 13 4.19 43.58 13.18
CA ASP A 13 3.68 42.29 13.66
C ASP A 13 3.15 41.39 12.53
N VAL A 14 2.65 41.97 11.43
CA VAL A 14 2.13 41.17 10.30
C VAL A 14 3.26 40.58 9.47
N PHE A 15 4.40 41.27 9.35
CA PHE A 15 5.50 40.81 8.52
C PHE A 15 6.21 39.59 9.13
N TYR A 16 6.44 39.57 10.44
CA TYR A 16 7.09 38.44 11.12
C TYR A 16 6.23 37.16 11.10
N SER A 17 4.90 37.26 11.17
CA SER A 17 4.02 36.09 11.20
C SER A 17 3.98 35.31 9.86
N ARG A 18 4.21 35.99 8.73
CA ARG A 18 4.16 35.39 7.39
C ARG A 18 5.41 34.58 7.02
N PHE A 19 6.56 34.88 7.63
CA PHE A 19 7.80 34.13 7.38
C PHE A 19 7.90 32.85 8.23
N GLU A 20 7.35 32.84 9.44
CA GLU A 20 7.35 31.63 10.28
C GLU A 20 6.42 30.52 9.75
N GLN A 21 5.35 30.89 9.04
CA GLN A 21 4.42 29.92 8.45
C GLN A 21 4.99 29.17 7.23
N ARG A 22 6.13 29.61 6.68
CA ARG A 22 6.66 29.09 5.40
C ARG A 22 7.84 28.11 5.54
N THR A 23 8.30 27.84 6.76
CA THR A 23 9.46 26.95 7.03
C THR A 23 9.08 25.56 7.54
N ALA A 24 7.80 25.28 7.76
CA ALA A 24 7.35 23.91 8.03
C ALA A 24 7.36 23.11 6.72
N VAL A 25 8.52 22.52 6.38
CA VAL A 25 8.55 21.33 5.53
C VAL A 25 7.74 20.27 6.28
N ALA A 26 6.49 20.09 5.89
CA ALA A 26 5.66 19.04 6.45
C ALA A 26 6.40 17.71 6.25
N VAL A 27 6.97 17.19 7.34
CA VAL A 27 7.54 15.85 7.35
C VAL A 27 6.37 14.94 7.06
N ARG A 28 6.33 14.41 5.83
CA ARG A 28 5.36 13.38 5.49
C ARG A 28 5.53 12.29 6.54
N PRO A 29 4.45 11.86 7.22
CA PRO A 29 4.55 10.70 8.08
C PRO A 29 5.15 9.55 7.25
N PRO A 30 6.01 8.71 7.84
CA PRO A 30 6.51 7.54 7.13
C PRO A 30 5.31 6.84 6.50
N ARG A 31 5.41 6.49 5.22
CA ARG A 31 4.36 5.68 4.60
C ARG A 31 4.33 4.39 5.39
N VAL A 32 3.33 4.23 6.27
CA VAL A 32 2.98 2.91 6.79
C VAL A 32 2.73 2.08 5.54
N PRO A 33 3.50 1.00 5.29
CA PRO A 33 3.26 0.15 4.15
C PRO A 33 1.79 -0.25 4.22
N ARG A 34 0.99 0.20 3.26
CA ARG A 34 -0.38 -0.28 3.09
C ARG A 34 -0.20 -1.74 2.66
N GLY A 35 -0.23 -2.64 3.65
CA GLY A 35 0.28 -4.00 3.51
C GLY A 35 -0.12 -4.61 2.18
N LEU A 36 0.88 -4.96 1.36
CA LEU A 36 0.65 -5.72 0.14
C LEU A 36 0.13 -7.09 0.57
N LYS A 37 -0.98 -7.53 0.00
CA LYS A 37 -1.53 -8.86 0.25
C LYS A 37 -1.49 -9.68 -1.02
N VAL A 38 -1.25 -10.97 -0.90
CA VAL A 38 -1.33 -11.92 -2.00
C VAL A 38 -2.47 -12.89 -1.72
N LEU A 39 -3.47 -12.87 -2.59
CA LEU A 39 -4.58 -13.81 -2.59
C LEU A 39 -4.27 -14.96 -3.55
N TRP A 40 -4.06 -16.14 -2.98
CA TRP A 40 -3.81 -17.37 -3.70
C TRP A 40 -5.10 -18.06 -4.10
N SER A 41 -5.11 -18.62 -5.29
CA SER A 41 -6.25 -19.37 -5.83
C SER A 41 -5.80 -20.37 -6.88
N LYS A 42 -6.54 -21.48 -7.01
CA LYS A 42 -6.42 -22.36 -8.17
C LYS A 42 -6.99 -21.64 -9.40
N TYR A 43 -6.19 -21.52 -10.45
CA TYR A 43 -6.62 -20.97 -11.74
C TYR A 43 -6.98 -22.07 -12.74
N ARG A 44 -6.14 -23.11 -12.84
CA ARG A 44 -6.42 -24.31 -13.66
C ARG A 44 -5.88 -25.56 -12.96
N GLY A 45 -6.42 -26.71 -13.34
CA GLY A 45 -5.88 -28.01 -12.97
C GLY A 45 -6.97 -29.04 -12.67
N PRO A 46 -6.62 -30.33 -12.62
CA PRO A 46 -7.59 -31.40 -12.55
C PRO A 46 -8.26 -31.47 -11.17
N GLY A 47 -7.50 -31.40 -10.07
CA GLY A 47 -7.92 -31.65 -8.69
C GLY A 47 -8.22 -30.45 -7.80
N GLY A 48 -8.67 -30.73 -6.58
CA GLY A 48 -8.76 -29.76 -5.50
C GLY A 48 -7.39 -29.27 -5.06
N VAL A 49 -7.34 -28.02 -4.61
CA VAL A 49 -6.14 -27.36 -4.11
C VAL A 49 -6.51 -26.68 -2.80
N ALA A 50 -5.77 -26.98 -1.74
CA ALA A 50 -5.92 -26.34 -0.43
C ALA A 50 -4.68 -25.52 -0.12
N PHE A 51 -4.88 -24.30 0.37
CA PHE A 51 -3.81 -23.44 0.85
C PHE A 51 -3.91 -23.34 2.36
N ASP A 52 -2.79 -23.47 3.07
CA ASP A 52 -2.75 -23.27 4.52
C ASP A 52 -3.14 -21.83 4.86
N GLU A 53 -2.60 -20.87 4.09
CA GLU A 53 -3.00 -19.46 4.13
C GLU A 53 -3.23 -18.96 2.70
N ALA A 54 -4.49 -18.73 2.34
CA ALA A 54 -4.85 -18.24 1.00
C ALA A 54 -4.65 -16.72 0.85
N GLU A 55 -4.66 -15.95 1.94
CA GLU A 55 -4.41 -14.50 1.94
C GLU A 55 -3.16 -14.21 2.77
N VAL A 56 -2.02 -14.02 2.09
CA VAL A 56 -0.74 -13.78 2.75
C VAL A 56 -0.44 -12.29 2.77
N THR A 57 -0.18 -11.74 3.96
CA THR A 57 0.35 -10.37 4.08
C THR A 57 1.85 -10.39 3.83
N ILE A 58 2.31 -9.57 2.88
CA ILE A 58 3.72 -9.47 2.53
C ILE A 58 4.42 -8.55 3.53
N MET A 59 5.35 -9.12 4.27
CA MET A 59 6.27 -8.40 5.16
C MET A 59 7.67 -8.47 4.55
N ASP A 60 8.41 -7.36 4.59
CA ASP A 60 9.79 -7.28 4.09
C ASP A 60 9.98 -7.73 2.63
N GLY A 61 8.93 -7.62 1.80
CA GLY A 61 8.95 -7.98 0.38
C GLY A 61 8.75 -9.47 0.09
N HIS A 62 8.53 -10.30 1.10
CA HIS A 62 8.34 -11.75 0.96
C HIS A 62 7.03 -12.24 1.60
N GLY A 63 6.50 -13.33 1.05
CA GLY A 63 5.36 -14.05 1.59
C GLY A 63 5.38 -15.49 1.12
N GLN A 64 4.95 -16.39 1.99
CA GLN A 64 4.98 -17.84 1.76
C GLN A 64 3.66 -18.44 2.20
N THR A 65 3.22 -19.48 1.49
CA THR A 65 2.12 -20.34 1.90
C THR A 65 2.43 -21.76 1.48
N THR A 66 1.82 -22.73 2.15
CA THR A 66 1.89 -24.14 1.78
C THR A 66 0.63 -24.49 1.00
N VAL A 67 0.78 -25.35 0.00
CA VAL A 67 -0.31 -25.80 -0.86
C VAL A 67 -0.33 -27.31 -0.96
N ALA A 68 -1.50 -27.91 -0.81
CA ALA A 68 -1.76 -29.33 -0.96
C ALA A 68 -2.66 -29.61 -2.16
N PHE A 69 -2.41 -30.72 -2.85
CA PHE A 69 -3.12 -31.15 -4.05
C PHE A 69 -3.72 -32.54 -3.81
N ASP A 70 -4.98 -32.74 -4.20
CA ASP A 70 -5.66 -34.03 -3.99
C ASP A 70 -5.42 -35.05 -5.10
N ARG A 71 -4.90 -34.61 -6.26
CA ARG A 71 -4.69 -35.44 -7.44
C ARG A 71 -3.44 -35.05 -8.23
N PRO A 72 -2.73 -36.04 -8.82
CA PRO A 72 -1.67 -35.78 -9.79
C PRO A 72 -2.17 -35.00 -11.02
N GLY A 73 -1.28 -34.23 -11.63
CA GLY A 73 -1.51 -33.52 -12.88
C GLY A 73 -0.92 -32.11 -12.92
N GLU A 74 -1.27 -31.38 -13.97
CA GLU A 74 -0.79 -30.02 -14.24
C GLU A 74 -1.73 -28.97 -13.66
N TYR A 75 -1.19 -28.06 -12.85
CA TYR A 75 -1.91 -26.98 -12.20
C TYR A 75 -1.36 -25.61 -12.58
N VAL A 76 -2.24 -24.63 -12.60
CA VAL A 76 -1.88 -23.21 -12.61
C VAL A 76 -2.48 -22.59 -11.36
N LEU A 77 -1.64 -22.08 -10.48
CA LEU A 77 -2.04 -21.27 -9.33
C LEU A 77 -1.94 -19.79 -9.71
N ARG A 78 -2.86 -18.96 -9.21
CA ARG A 78 -2.85 -17.51 -9.39
C ARG A 78 -2.57 -16.84 -8.04
N ALA A 79 -1.55 -16.00 -8.02
CA ALA A 79 -1.25 -15.05 -6.97
C ALA A 79 -1.81 -13.68 -7.37
N ASN A 80 -2.90 -13.25 -6.77
CA ASN A 80 -3.43 -11.90 -6.97
C ASN A 80 -2.84 -10.97 -5.90
N ALA A 81 -1.84 -10.17 -6.29
CA ALA A 81 -1.18 -9.23 -5.40
C ALA A 81 -1.95 -7.91 -5.40
N VAL A 82 -2.48 -7.51 -4.25
CA VAL A 82 -3.33 -6.32 -4.07
C VAL A 82 -2.76 -5.39 -3.01
N GLU A 83 -2.72 -4.09 -3.31
CA GLU A 83 -2.49 -3.08 -2.27
C GLU A 83 -3.74 -2.98 -1.40
N GLY A 84 -3.57 -2.89 -0.07
CA GLY A 84 -4.67 -2.83 0.89
C GLY A 84 -5.74 -1.75 0.61
N PRO A 85 -6.88 -1.80 1.34
CA PRO A 85 -8.05 -0.99 1.04
C PRO A 85 -7.72 0.50 0.97
N ARG A 86 -8.12 1.14 -0.13
CA ARG A 86 -8.03 2.58 -0.35
C ARG A 86 -9.44 3.19 -0.31
N PRO A 87 -9.58 4.51 -0.07
CA PRO A 87 -10.88 5.18 0.02
C PRO A 87 -11.81 5.01 -1.21
N PHE A 88 -11.30 4.47 -2.32
CA PHE A 88 -12.03 4.26 -3.57
C PHE A 88 -11.89 2.83 -4.14
N GLY A 89 -11.62 1.83 -3.28
CA GLY A 89 -11.48 0.42 -3.67
C GLY A 89 -10.05 -0.03 -3.98
N PHE A 90 -9.89 -1.28 -4.44
CA PHE A 90 -8.60 -1.86 -4.79
C PHE A 90 -8.16 -1.41 -6.20
N CYS A 91 -7.43 -0.29 -6.30
CA CYS A 91 -7.02 0.24 -7.61
C CYS A 91 -5.72 -0.37 -8.14
N CYS A 92 -4.92 -1.01 -7.29
CA CYS A 92 -3.63 -1.55 -7.68
C CYS A 92 -3.62 -3.04 -7.36
N TRP A 93 -3.75 -3.84 -8.42
CA TRP A 93 -3.55 -5.27 -8.35
C TRP A 93 -2.78 -5.78 -9.56
N THR A 94 -2.05 -6.86 -9.37
CA THR A 94 -1.43 -7.62 -10.46
C THR A 94 -1.60 -9.12 -10.22
N ASN A 95 -1.56 -9.91 -11.29
CA ASN A 95 -1.60 -11.36 -11.22
C ASN A 95 -0.22 -11.95 -11.51
N GLY A 96 0.24 -12.83 -10.63
CA GLY A 96 1.26 -13.83 -10.93
C GLY A 96 0.62 -15.19 -11.18
N TYR A 97 1.23 -16.01 -12.04
CA TYR A 97 0.80 -17.38 -12.27
C TYR A 97 1.96 -18.35 -12.05
N VAL A 98 1.72 -19.39 -11.26
CA VAL A 98 2.69 -20.45 -10.95
C VAL A 98 2.20 -21.74 -11.57
N ARG A 99 3.04 -22.39 -12.38
CA ARG A 99 2.76 -23.71 -12.95
C ARG A 99 3.36 -24.77 -12.03
N VAL A 100 2.57 -25.78 -11.71
CA VAL A 100 2.96 -26.87 -10.81
C VAL A 100 2.59 -28.20 -11.45
N THR A 101 3.56 -29.11 -11.54
CA THR A 101 3.36 -30.50 -11.94
C THR A 101 3.33 -31.35 -10.67
N VAL A 102 2.22 -32.04 -10.41
CA VAL A 102 2.06 -32.95 -9.27
C VAL A 102 2.14 -34.38 -9.79
N THR A 103 3.11 -35.14 -9.29
CA THR A 103 3.27 -36.57 -9.58
C THR A 103 2.80 -37.42 -8.40
N PRO A 104 2.39 -38.69 -8.64
CA PRO A 104 2.09 -39.64 -7.56
C PRO A 104 3.27 -39.87 -6.61
#